data_AF-A0A423DTJ7-F1
#
_entry.id   AF-A0A423DTJ7-F1
#
_cell.length_a   1.000
_cell.length_b   1.000
_cell.length_c   1.000
_cell.angle_alpha   90.00
_cell.angle_beta   90.00
_cell.angle_gamma   90.00
#
_symmetry.space_group_name_H-M   'P 1'
#
loop_
_entity.id
_entity.type
_entity.pdbx_description
1 polymer ?
#
loop_
_entity_poly.entity_id
_entity_poly.type
_entity_poly.pdbx_seq_one_letter_code
_entity_poly.pdbx_strand_id
1 'polypeptide(L)'
;MTREDFDKLAANAERELTSIPYAIFEAAADAIVITDEWGRVQAINAAAQKLFGYSFAELAGANISRLMPRAYAEHHDQCLASYRAGGGRKLNGLVRELLGKRKDGSLFDLHVSVGELLLGGRQLLIGVCYDISEQLQMHRRINHLASHDTLTHCMNRSALHTRLQQEIALAQAQVQQLVLVFIDLDGLKIINDNHGHYVGDRVLVGVAERFRQCLTGAGLLARVGGDEFVVVVRQPFAEQGGMGLATRLFECLQAPLRIDGMALAVRASLGVSTCANCRQGQVPAPDQLIIDADFAMYQAKKAGGNRIACFNPAMRITQQREQQRLERLRQAIETEQLQLHYQPQFELADPQRITGLEALLRWNDGANGPVSPEVFIPLAEQNGLMSALNVWVVTRACADNRALIEAGLLDVPVAVNMSGYSFMQCDFVSKLAAVLECSGLAANRLEIEVTETAALKDIEQARQNVLRLQGMGVQVSIDDFGTGYSSPSTLRALPFEKLKIDRVFISEVQSNPIDQAIVNGYLMLAESLNIQVVAEGIETREQLDYLKAQGCSLGQGFWFCRPLPMDRLLQFVMGREHAGRRLVR
;
A
#
# COMPACT_ATOMS: atom_id res chain seq x y z
N MET A 1 -72.57 -40.18 37.91
CA MET A 1 -71.23 -40.69 38.26
C MET A 1 -71.36 -41.46 39.56
N THR A 2 -71.08 -42.76 39.51
CA THR A 2 -71.06 -43.61 40.71
C THR A 2 -69.79 -43.29 41.52
N ARG A 3 -69.74 -43.72 42.78
CA ARG A 3 -68.55 -43.57 43.65
C ARG A 3 -67.30 -44.22 43.02
N GLU A 4 -67.49 -45.30 42.27
CA GLU A 4 -66.47 -45.97 41.44
C GLU A 4 -65.92 -45.10 40.30
N ASP A 5 -66.72 -44.22 39.69
CA ASP A 5 -66.25 -43.32 38.63
C ASP A 5 -65.33 -42.22 39.21
N PHE A 6 -65.64 -41.74 40.42
CA PHE A 6 -64.81 -40.77 41.15
C PHE A 6 -63.48 -41.38 41.60
N ASP A 7 -63.50 -42.61 42.12
CA ASP A 7 -62.28 -43.31 42.55
C ASP A 7 -61.38 -43.66 41.34
N LYS A 8 -61.95 -43.98 40.17
CA LYS A 8 -61.19 -44.17 38.91
C LYS A 8 -60.61 -42.87 38.36
N LEU A 9 -61.35 -41.75 38.43
CA LEU A 9 -60.85 -40.43 38.04
C LEU A 9 -59.74 -39.94 38.98
N ALA A 10 -59.88 -40.15 40.29
CA ALA A 10 -58.85 -39.83 41.28
C ALA A 10 -57.61 -40.70 41.11
N ALA A 11 -57.75 -42.01 40.88
CA ALA A 11 -56.63 -42.91 40.62
C ALA A 11 -55.92 -42.64 39.28
N ASN A 12 -56.66 -42.24 38.24
CA ASN A 12 -56.07 -41.78 36.98
C ASN A 12 -55.37 -40.44 37.13
N ALA A 13 -55.94 -39.48 37.86
CA ALA A 13 -55.31 -38.19 38.14
C ALA A 13 -54.03 -38.35 39.01
N GLU A 14 -54.02 -39.25 40.00
CA GLU A 14 -52.82 -39.58 40.77
C GLU A 14 -51.75 -40.26 39.90
N ARG A 15 -52.13 -41.22 39.03
CA ARG A 15 -51.20 -41.83 38.08
C ARG A 15 -50.63 -40.82 37.08
N GLU A 16 -51.46 -39.91 36.57
CA GLU A 16 -51.04 -38.82 35.68
C GLU A 16 -50.09 -37.87 36.41
N LEU A 17 -50.41 -37.43 37.63
CA LEU A 17 -49.53 -36.59 38.45
C LEU A 17 -48.18 -37.25 38.76
N THR A 18 -48.16 -38.58 38.95
CA THR A 18 -46.91 -39.32 39.20
C THR A 18 -46.07 -39.51 37.92
N SER A 19 -46.70 -39.42 36.74
CA SER A 19 -46.04 -39.57 35.43
C SER A 19 -45.42 -38.27 34.88
N ILE A 20 -45.94 -37.11 35.30
CA ILE A 20 -45.48 -35.80 34.82
C ILE A 20 -44.00 -35.54 35.12
N PRO A 21 -43.47 -35.79 36.33
CA PRO A 21 -42.03 -35.58 36.60
C PRO A 21 -41.12 -36.46 35.72
N TYR A 22 -41.54 -37.70 35.45
CA TYR A 22 -40.80 -38.60 34.56
C TYR A 22 -40.85 -38.12 33.11
N ALA A 23 -42.03 -37.69 32.64
CA ALA A 23 -42.19 -37.13 31.30
C ALA A 23 -41.34 -35.85 31.11
N ILE A 24 -41.26 -34.98 32.12
CA ILE A 24 -40.40 -33.78 32.10
C ILE A 24 -38.92 -34.18 32.05
N PHE A 25 -38.51 -35.15 32.87
CA PHE A 25 -37.14 -35.64 32.89
C PHE A 25 -36.71 -36.22 31.54
N GLU A 26 -37.55 -37.05 30.92
CA GLU A 26 -37.27 -37.65 29.61
C GLU A 26 -37.35 -36.65 28.45
N ALA A 27 -38.28 -35.69 28.51
CA ALA A 27 -38.44 -34.66 27.48
C ALA A 27 -37.43 -33.51 27.59
N ALA A 28 -36.67 -33.42 28.69
CA ALA A 28 -35.65 -32.40 28.87
C ALA A 28 -34.60 -32.50 27.75
N ALA A 29 -34.31 -31.35 27.12
CA ALA A 29 -33.30 -31.26 26.08
C ALA A 29 -31.88 -31.50 26.62
N ASP A 30 -31.67 -31.13 27.88
CA ASP A 30 -30.38 -31.25 28.55
C ASP A 30 -30.15 -32.66 29.07
N ALA A 31 -28.89 -33.11 29.05
CA ALA A 31 -28.53 -34.41 29.59
C ALA A 31 -28.59 -34.37 31.12
N ILE A 32 -29.48 -35.18 31.71
CA ILE A 32 -29.63 -35.27 33.16
C ILE A 32 -29.18 -36.65 33.63
N VAL A 33 -28.26 -36.66 34.60
CA VAL A 33 -27.76 -37.86 35.27
C VAL A 33 -28.05 -37.74 36.76
N ILE A 34 -28.76 -38.71 37.32
CA ILE A 34 -29.08 -38.77 38.74
C ILE A 34 -28.25 -39.89 39.38
N THR A 35 -27.54 -39.58 40.46
CA THR A 35 -26.80 -40.56 41.26
C THR A 35 -27.24 -40.55 42.71
N ASP A 36 -26.91 -41.61 43.44
CA ASP A 36 -26.91 -41.59 44.89
C ASP A 36 -25.66 -40.88 45.44
N GLU A 37 -25.55 -40.78 46.77
CA GLU A 37 -24.42 -40.19 47.47
C GLU A 37 -23.10 -40.98 47.30
N TRP A 38 -23.15 -42.21 46.78
CA TRP A 38 -21.99 -43.03 46.41
C TRP A 38 -21.57 -42.85 44.95
N GLY A 39 -22.27 -42.01 44.19
CA GLY A 39 -22.01 -41.79 42.77
C GLY A 39 -22.53 -42.92 41.87
N ARG A 40 -23.41 -43.80 42.38
CA ARG A 40 -24.04 -44.84 41.56
C ARG A 40 -25.22 -44.25 40.81
N VAL A 41 -25.24 -44.44 39.49
CA VAL A 41 -26.29 -43.90 38.63
C VAL A 41 -27.64 -44.56 38.94
N GLN A 42 -28.62 -43.72 39.30
CA GLN A 42 -29.99 -44.11 39.61
C GLN A 42 -30.94 -43.86 38.42
N ALA A 43 -30.69 -42.83 37.62
CA ALA A 43 -31.45 -42.53 36.41
C ALA A 43 -30.64 -41.69 35.42
N ILE A 44 -30.91 -41.84 34.13
CA ILE A 44 -30.43 -40.95 33.06
C ILE A 44 -31.57 -40.75 32.05
N ASN A 45 -31.72 -39.54 31.51
CA ASN A 45 -32.75 -39.28 30.50
C ASN A 45 -32.25 -39.62 29.08
N ALA A 46 -33.16 -39.57 28.10
CA ALA A 46 -32.83 -39.77 26.69
C ALA A 46 -31.66 -38.89 26.19
N ALA A 47 -31.59 -37.63 26.61
CA ALA A 47 -30.52 -36.71 26.25
C ALA A 47 -29.15 -37.16 26.80
N ALA A 48 -29.08 -37.62 28.04
CA ALA A 48 -27.85 -38.16 28.64
C ALA A 48 -27.40 -39.46 27.97
N GLN A 49 -28.34 -40.33 27.59
CA GLN A 49 -28.03 -41.55 26.82
C GLN A 49 -27.39 -41.21 25.48
N LYS A 50 -27.94 -40.22 24.77
CA LYS A 50 -27.39 -39.72 23.50
C LYS A 50 -26.03 -39.05 23.69
N LEU A 51 -25.87 -38.23 24.73
CA LEU A 51 -24.62 -37.50 25.00
C LEU A 51 -23.48 -38.47 25.33
N PHE A 52 -23.65 -39.41 26.26
CA PHE A 52 -22.57 -40.28 26.71
C PHE A 52 -22.44 -41.59 25.91
N GLY A 53 -23.46 -41.95 25.13
CA GLY A 53 -23.48 -43.17 24.31
C GLY A 53 -23.77 -44.45 25.10
N TYR A 54 -24.24 -44.33 26.34
CA TYR A 54 -24.63 -45.45 27.20
C TYR A 54 -26.15 -45.48 27.37
N SER A 55 -26.73 -46.68 27.37
CA SER A 55 -28.12 -46.88 27.79
C SER A 55 -28.25 -46.86 29.31
N PHE A 56 -29.46 -46.61 29.83
CA PHE A 56 -29.69 -46.68 31.28
C PHE A 56 -29.35 -48.06 31.84
N ALA A 57 -29.70 -49.14 31.14
CA ALA A 57 -29.42 -50.51 31.57
C ALA A 57 -27.91 -50.79 31.76
N GLU A 58 -27.03 -50.09 31.02
CA GLU A 58 -25.58 -50.25 31.13
C GLU A 58 -24.95 -49.42 32.26
N LEU A 59 -25.60 -48.31 32.65
CA LEU A 59 -25.10 -47.41 33.69
C LEU A 59 -25.80 -47.59 35.03
N ALA A 60 -27.00 -48.18 35.08
CA ALA A 60 -27.76 -48.37 36.31
C ALA A 60 -26.91 -49.07 37.38
N GLY A 61 -26.73 -48.40 38.53
CA GLY A 61 -25.92 -48.88 39.64
C GLY A 61 -24.39 -48.81 39.45
N ALA A 62 -23.91 -48.50 38.24
CA ALA A 62 -22.49 -48.26 37.98
C ALA A 62 -22.06 -46.89 38.52
N ASN A 63 -20.77 -46.75 38.82
CA ASN A 63 -20.20 -45.47 39.26
C ASN A 63 -20.14 -44.47 38.06
N ILE A 64 -20.59 -43.25 38.30
CA ILE A 64 -20.58 -42.12 37.35
C ILE A 64 -19.17 -41.77 36.83
N SER A 65 -18.10 -42.20 37.52
CA SER A 65 -16.71 -42.08 37.07
C SER A 65 -16.44 -42.69 35.69
N ARG A 66 -17.31 -43.58 35.20
CA ARG A 66 -17.28 -44.07 33.81
C ARG A 66 -17.48 -42.99 32.75
N LEU A 67 -18.12 -41.87 33.11
CA LEU A 67 -18.43 -40.75 32.21
C LEU A 67 -17.32 -39.71 32.12
N MET A 68 -16.16 -39.96 32.73
CA MET A 68 -15.03 -39.03 32.77
C MET A 68 -13.68 -39.75 32.64
N PRO A 69 -12.61 -39.05 32.24
CA PRO A 69 -11.25 -39.61 32.23
C PRO A 69 -10.77 -39.98 33.63
N ARG A 70 -9.84 -40.93 33.71
CA ARG A 70 -9.34 -41.49 34.98
C ARG A 70 -8.84 -40.43 35.97
N ALA A 71 -8.12 -39.41 35.48
CA ALA A 71 -7.60 -38.33 36.33
C ALA A 71 -8.72 -37.52 37.01
N TYR A 72 -9.86 -37.34 36.34
CA TYR A 72 -11.04 -36.67 36.90
C TYR A 72 -11.87 -37.61 37.78
N ALA A 73 -11.95 -38.89 37.41
CA ALA A 73 -12.66 -39.92 38.17
C ALA A 73 -12.12 -40.06 39.60
N GLU A 74 -10.80 -40.17 39.77
CA GLU A 74 -10.17 -40.35 41.09
C GLU A 74 -10.42 -39.13 42.00
N HIS A 75 -10.35 -37.92 41.45
CA HIS A 75 -10.67 -36.68 42.18
C HIS A 75 -12.15 -36.59 42.54
N HIS A 76 -13.04 -36.98 41.63
CA HIS A 76 -14.48 -36.98 41.83
C HIS A 76 -14.90 -37.94 42.96
N ASP A 77 -14.37 -39.16 42.98
CA ASP A 77 -14.66 -40.15 44.03
C ASP A 77 -14.21 -39.68 45.42
N GLN A 78 -13.08 -38.95 45.49
CA GLN A 78 -12.61 -38.29 46.71
C GLN A 78 -13.57 -37.18 47.16
N CYS A 79 -14.05 -36.33 46.24
CA CYS A 79 -15.04 -35.30 46.55
C CYS A 79 -16.34 -35.90 47.12
N LEU A 80 -16.84 -37.00 46.54
CA LEU A 80 -18.02 -37.70 47.05
C LEU A 80 -17.78 -38.29 48.44
N ALA A 81 -16.58 -38.84 48.71
CA ALA A 81 -16.21 -39.34 50.03
C ALA A 81 -16.20 -38.23 51.09
N SER A 82 -15.63 -37.06 50.77
CA SER A 82 -15.63 -35.90 51.66
C SER A 82 -17.04 -35.34 51.90
N TYR A 83 -17.90 -35.36 50.87
CA TYR A 83 -19.31 -34.96 50.99
C TYR A 83 -20.07 -35.85 51.97
N ARG A 84 -19.95 -37.18 51.85
CA ARG A 84 -20.58 -38.14 52.77
C ARG A 84 -20.08 -38.02 54.22
N ALA A 85 -18.82 -37.63 54.42
CA ALA A 85 -18.23 -37.45 55.75
C ALA A 85 -18.67 -36.15 56.46
N GLY A 86 -19.60 -35.38 55.88
CA GLY A 86 -20.10 -34.12 56.44
C GLY A 86 -19.14 -32.94 56.27
N GLY A 87 -18.06 -33.09 55.51
CA GLY A 87 -17.05 -32.06 55.25
C GLY A 87 -17.25 -31.28 53.94
N GLY A 88 -18.30 -31.55 53.17
CA GLY A 88 -18.54 -30.95 51.85
C GLY A 88 -19.30 -29.61 51.91
N ARG A 89 -18.91 -28.65 51.06
CA ARG A 89 -19.77 -27.50 50.69
C ARG A 89 -21.08 -28.06 50.09
N LYS A 90 -22.23 -27.42 50.40
CA LYS A 90 -23.49 -27.66 49.67
C LYS A 90 -23.20 -27.60 48.16
N LEU A 91 -23.52 -28.66 47.43
CA LEU A 91 -23.26 -28.81 46.00
C LEU A 91 -24.29 -28.08 45.14
N ASN A 92 -25.39 -27.59 45.74
CA ASN A 92 -26.46 -26.89 45.04
C ASN A 92 -25.94 -25.72 44.19
N GLY A 93 -26.06 -25.86 42.87
CA GLY A 93 -25.68 -24.83 41.91
C GLY A 93 -24.18 -24.81 41.59
N LEU A 94 -23.43 -25.85 41.96
CA LEU A 94 -22.01 -25.95 41.64
C LEU A 94 -21.85 -26.24 40.14
N VAL A 95 -21.33 -25.25 39.43
CA VAL A 95 -21.02 -25.34 38.01
C VAL A 95 -19.53 -25.65 37.82
N ARG A 96 -19.20 -26.63 36.98
CA ARG A 96 -17.82 -27.00 36.63
C ARG A 96 -17.66 -27.28 35.14
N GLU A 97 -16.53 -26.85 34.60
CA GLU A 97 -16.04 -27.28 33.28
C GLU A 97 -14.98 -28.36 33.47
N LEU A 98 -15.17 -29.50 32.82
CA LEU A 98 -14.30 -30.67 32.91
C LEU A 98 -14.34 -31.47 31.60
N LEU A 99 -13.50 -32.50 31.49
CA LEU A 99 -13.55 -33.40 30.34
C LEU A 99 -14.53 -34.55 30.59
N GLY A 100 -15.54 -34.66 29.75
CA GLY A 100 -16.41 -35.83 29.66
C GLY A 100 -15.76 -36.94 28.82
N LYS A 101 -16.19 -38.18 29.04
CA LYS A 101 -15.77 -39.36 28.27
C LYS A 101 -17.00 -40.15 27.80
N ARG A 102 -17.09 -40.39 26.50
CA ARG A 102 -18.16 -41.21 25.89
C ARG A 102 -17.80 -42.70 25.94
N LYS A 103 -18.79 -43.56 25.66
CA LYS A 103 -18.63 -45.02 25.60
C LYS A 103 -17.54 -45.49 24.63
N ASP A 104 -17.39 -44.82 23.49
CA ASP A 104 -16.36 -45.11 22.48
C ASP A 104 -14.95 -44.66 22.90
N GLY A 105 -14.83 -44.00 24.05
CA GLY A 105 -13.58 -43.50 24.60
C GLY A 105 -13.21 -42.06 24.19
N SER A 106 -13.98 -41.43 23.29
CA SER A 106 -13.78 -40.03 22.91
C SER A 106 -13.94 -39.09 24.10
N LEU A 107 -13.12 -38.04 24.11
CA LEU A 107 -13.14 -36.98 25.12
C LEU A 107 -13.81 -35.73 24.56
N PHE A 108 -14.52 -35.00 25.39
CA PHE A 108 -15.19 -33.76 25.01
C PHE A 108 -15.26 -32.78 26.18
N ASP A 109 -15.37 -31.48 25.87
CA ASP A 109 -15.50 -30.44 26.89
C ASP A 109 -16.93 -30.47 27.45
N LEU A 110 -17.05 -30.73 28.76
CA LEU A 110 -18.30 -30.95 29.47
C LEU A 110 -18.49 -29.89 30.55
N HIS A 111 -19.63 -29.22 30.51
CA HIS A 111 -20.09 -28.34 31.57
C HIS A 111 -21.14 -29.07 32.41
N VAL A 112 -20.93 -29.16 33.72
CA VAL A 112 -21.83 -29.87 34.65
C VAL A 112 -22.29 -28.92 35.74
N SER A 113 -23.60 -28.83 35.93
CA SER A 113 -24.22 -28.25 37.12
C SER A 113 -24.73 -29.35 38.02
N VAL A 114 -24.39 -29.30 39.32
CA VAL A 114 -24.82 -30.29 40.30
C VAL A 114 -25.86 -29.68 41.25
N GLY A 115 -26.95 -30.41 41.47
CA GLY A 115 -27.97 -30.11 42.48
C GLY A 115 -28.16 -31.30 43.43
N GLU A 116 -28.70 -31.04 44.61
CA GLU A 116 -29.03 -32.07 45.60
C GLU A 116 -30.54 -32.17 45.79
N LEU A 117 -31.06 -33.39 45.92
CA LEU A 117 -32.47 -33.68 46.18
C LEU A 117 -32.59 -34.75 47.28
N LEU A 118 -33.38 -34.48 48.31
CA LEU A 118 -33.75 -35.48 49.32
C LEU A 118 -35.11 -36.08 48.98
N LEU A 119 -35.16 -37.36 48.61
CA LEU A 119 -36.40 -38.05 48.24
C LEU A 119 -36.57 -39.31 49.08
N GLY A 120 -37.63 -39.38 49.89
CA GLY A 120 -37.94 -40.54 50.73
C GLY A 120 -36.80 -40.93 51.70
N GLY A 121 -36.04 -39.96 52.18
CA GLY A 121 -34.88 -40.17 53.08
C GLY A 121 -33.58 -40.54 52.37
N ARG A 122 -33.53 -40.57 51.03
CA ARG A 122 -32.32 -40.82 50.24
C ARG A 122 -31.77 -39.52 49.65
N GLN A 123 -30.45 -39.34 49.74
CA GLN A 123 -29.76 -38.18 49.16
C GLN A 123 -29.42 -38.48 47.70
N LEU A 124 -30.01 -37.74 46.77
CA LEU A 124 -29.74 -37.84 45.34
C LEU A 124 -28.96 -36.62 44.87
N LEU A 125 -28.03 -36.85 43.94
CA LEU A 125 -27.30 -35.82 43.24
C LEU A 125 -27.79 -35.79 41.79
N ILE A 126 -28.17 -34.60 41.32
CA ILE A 126 -28.65 -34.37 39.96
C ILE A 126 -27.56 -33.59 39.21
N GLY A 127 -26.92 -34.23 38.26
CA GLY A 127 -25.99 -33.60 37.33
C GLY A 127 -26.72 -33.23 36.04
N VAL A 128 -26.75 -31.94 35.71
CA VAL A 128 -27.18 -31.45 34.39
C VAL A 128 -25.94 -31.15 33.57
N CYS A 129 -25.83 -31.83 32.42
CA CYS A 129 -24.63 -31.95 31.61
C CYS A 129 -24.83 -31.29 30.24
N TYR A 130 -23.87 -30.46 29.83
CA TYR A 130 -23.87 -29.76 28.55
C TYR A 130 -22.55 -29.99 27.83
N ASP A 131 -22.61 -30.38 26.55
CA ASP A 131 -21.42 -30.40 25.68
C ASP A 131 -21.11 -28.98 25.22
N ILE A 132 -19.98 -28.45 25.67
CA ILE A 132 -19.54 -27.09 25.32
C ILE A 132 -18.41 -27.12 24.27
N SER A 133 -18.12 -28.29 23.68
CA SER A 133 -17.01 -28.46 22.74
C SER A 133 -17.17 -27.58 21.50
N GLU A 134 -18.35 -27.55 20.89
CA GLU A 134 -18.62 -26.72 19.71
C GLU A 134 -18.54 -25.22 20.04
N GLN A 135 -19.09 -24.83 21.20
CA GLN A 135 -19.04 -23.44 21.68
C GLN A 135 -17.60 -22.98 21.94
N LEU A 136 -16.78 -23.79 22.61
CA LEU A 136 -15.38 -23.50 22.86
C LEU A 136 -14.56 -23.49 21.57
N GLN A 137 -14.82 -24.41 20.64
CA GLN A 137 -14.17 -24.40 19.31
C GLN A 137 -14.53 -23.15 18.52
N MET A 138 -15.80 -22.76 18.51
CA MET A 138 -16.25 -21.54 17.84
C MET A 138 -15.66 -20.29 18.50
N HIS A 139 -15.61 -20.25 19.83
CA HIS A 139 -15.00 -19.15 20.57
C HIS A 139 -13.49 -19.03 20.28
N ARG A 140 -12.76 -20.15 20.27
CA ARG A 140 -11.35 -20.19 19.86
C ARG A 140 -11.17 -19.71 18.42
N ARG A 141 -12.05 -20.12 17.51
CA ARG A 141 -12.01 -19.72 16.10
C ARG A 141 -12.29 -18.24 15.92
N ILE A 142 -13.29 -17.69 16.61
CA ILE A 142 -13.60 -16.25 16.63
C ILE A 142 -12.39 -15.48 17.16
N ASN A 143 -11.80 -15.91 18.28
CA ASN A 143 -10.63 -15.26 18.86
C ASN A 143 -9.41 -15.33 17.92
N HIS A 144 -9.22 -16.44 17.22
CA HIS A 144 -8.17 -16.57 16.22
C HIS A 144 -8.40 -15.64 15.03
N LEU A 145 -9.61 -15.57 14.47
CA LEU A 145 -9.97 -14.65 13.38
C LEU A 145 -9.87 -13.18 13.79
N ALA A 146 -10.17 -12.86 15.05
CA ALA A 146 -10.02 -11.52 15.58
C ALA A 146 -8.54 -11.09 15.73
N SER A 147 -7.60 -12.04 15.76
CA SER A 147 -6.18 -11.79 16.05
C SER A 147 -5.20 -12.15 14.94
N HIS A 148 -5.60 -12.92 13.91
CA HIS A 148 -4.72 -13.42 12.87
C HIS A 148 -5.24 -13.10 11.46
N ASP A 149 -4.31 -12.94 10.52
CA ASP A 149 -4.59 -12.87 9.09
C ASP A 149 -5.01 -14.25 8.56
N THR A 150 -6.10 -14.31 7.80
CA THR A 150 -6.68 -15.59 7.35
C THR A 150 -5.84 -16.29 6.28
N LEU A 151 -5.03 -15.53 5.53
CA LEU A 151 -4.20 -16.08 4.46
C LEU A 151 -2.84 -16.54 4.96
N THR A 152 -2.11 -15.68 5.68
CA THR A 152 -0.72 -15.95 6.09
C THR A 152 -0.61 -16.57 7.49
N HIS A 153 -1.71 -16.57 8.25
CA HIS A 153 -1.75 -16.94 9.68
C HIS A 153 -0.78 -16.14 10.56
N CYS A 154 -0.30 -14.99 10.08
CA CYS A 154 0.41 -14.01 10.88
C CYS A 154 -0.56 -13.29 11.82
N MET A 155 -0.05 -12.57 12.82
CA MET A 155 -0.90 -11.64 13.58
C MET A 155 -1.51 -10.61 12.62
N ASN A 156 -2.75 -10.21 12.88
CA ASN A 156 -3.34 -9.08 12.16
C ASN A 156 -2.95 -7.75 12.83
N ARG A 157 -3.36 -6.63 12.23
CA ARG A 157 -3.07 -5.28 12.74
C ARG A 157 -3.53 -5.05 14.18
N SER A 158 -4.70 -5.58 14.56
CA SER A 158 -5.25 -5.40 15.90
C SER A 158 -4.40 -6.14 16.95
N ALA A 159 -4.08 -7.41 16.69
CA ALA A 159 -3.24 -8.21 17.57
C ALA A 159 -1.82 -7.66 17.68
N LEU A 160 -1.24 -7.18 16.58
CA LEU A 160 0.06 -6.50 16.58
C LEU A 160 0.04 -5.32 17.55
N HIS A 161 -0.96 -4.45 17.49
CA HIS A 161 -1.03 -3.26 18.33
C HIS A 161 -1.11 -3.63 19.83
N THR A 162 -2.00 -4.55 20.19
CA THR A 162 -2.13 -5.03 21.59
C THR A 162 -0.84 -5.69 22.07
N ARG A 163 -0.20 -6.51 21.24
CA ARG A 163 1.02 -7.22 21.63
C ARG A 163 2.22 -6.28 21.69
N LEU A 164 2.31 -5.31 20.79
CA LEU A 164 3.37 -4.29 20.77
C LEU A 164 3.38 -3.46 22.07
N GLN A 165 2.20 -3.10 22.60
CA GLN A 165 2.10 -2.45 23.92
C GLN A 165 2.77 -3.28 25.03
N GLN A 166 2.53 -4.59 25.04
CA GLN A 166 3.14 -5.50 26.02
C GLN A 166 4.65 -5.63 25.80
N GLU A 167 5.09 -5.73 24.55
CA GLU A 167 6.52 -5.82 24.22
C GLU A 167 7.30 -4.57 24.63
N ILE A 168 6.71 -3.38 24.46
CA ILE A 168 7.27 -2.10 24.89
C ILE A 168 7.44 -2.07 26.42
N ALA A 169 6.40 -2.47 27.16
CA ALA A 169 6.46 -2.52 28.63
C ALA A 169 7.53 -3.50 29.13
N LEU A 170 7.65 -4.66 28.48
CA LEU A 170 8.67 -5.66 28.80
C LEU A 170 10.09 -5.18 28.44
N ALA A 171 10.26 -4.53 27.29
CA ALA A 171 11.55 -3.96 26.88
C ALA A 171 12.03 -2.89 27.87
N GLN A 172 11.11 -2.07 28.39
CA GLN A 172 11.42 -1.10 29.43
C GLN A 172 11.83 -1.78 30.74
N ALA A 173 11.07 -2.77 31.21
CA ALA A 173 11.36 -3.48 32.46
C ALA A 173 12.70 -4.23 32.41
N GLN A 174 13.10 -4.75 31.25
CA GLN A 174 14.31 -5.55 31.06
C GLN A 174 15.50 -4.76 30.50
N VAL A 175 15.35 -3.44 30.31
CA VAL A 175 16.38 -2.56 29.71
C VAL A 175 16.89 -3.15 28.39
N GLN A 176 15.95 -3.51 27.51
CA GLN A 176 16.20 -4.00 26.16
C GLN A 176 15.78 -2.95 25.13
N GLN A 177 16.36 -3.07 23.94
CA GLN A 177 15.95 -2.30 22.78
C GLN A 177 14.82 -3.04 22.06
N LEU A 178 13.77 -2.31 21.70
CA LEU A 178 12.74 -2.81 20.80
C LEU A 178 13.06 -2.36 19.37
N VAL A 179 13.11 -3.32 18.45
CA VAL A 179 13.29 -3.10 17.02
C VAL A 179 12.00 -3.43 16.31
N LEU A 180 11.52 -2.50 15.49
CA LEU A 180 10.38 -2.70 14.59
C LEU A 180 10.86 -2.55 13.15
N VAL A 181 10.54 -3.52 12.31
CA VAL A 181 10.79 -3.49 10.87
C VAL A 181 9.44 -3.51 10.16
N PHE A 182 9.12 -2.44 9.45
CA PHE A 182 7.99 -2.37 8.53
C PHE A 182 8.47 -2.78 7.15
N ILE A 183 7.73 -3.66 6.48
CA ILE A 183 8.13 -4.31 5.24
C ILE A 183 7.00 -4.19 4.26
N ASP A 184 7.30 -3.78 3.04
CA ASP A 184 6.36 -3.76 1.94
C ASP A 184 6.96 -4.49 0.74
N LEU A 185 6.18 -5.40 0.13
CA LEU A 185 6.63 -6.16 -1.03
C LEU A 185 6.49 -5.34 -2.32
N ASP A 186 7.62 -5.00 -2.93
CA ASP A 186 7.64 -4.19 -4.14
C ASP A 186 7.06 -4.98 -5.32
N GLY A 187 6.04 -4.42 -5.96
CA GLY A 187 5.52 -4.94 -7.24
C GLY A 187 4.62 -6.17 -7.13
N LEU A 188 4.03 -6.47 -5.97
CA LEU A 188 3.06 -7.57 -5.84
C LEU A 188 1.88 -7.41 -6.82
N LYS A 189 1.48 -6.18 -7.11
CA LYS A 189 0.45 -5.88 -8.12
C LYS A 189 0.84 -6.41 -9.51
N ILE A 190 2.10 -6.25 -9.94
CA ILE A 190 2.57 -6.74 -11.24
C ILE A 190 2.50 -8.28 -11.29
N ILE A 191 2.81 -8.95 -10.17
CA ILE A 191 2.66 -10.40 -10.06
C ILE A 191 1.18 -10.80 -10.19
N ASN A 192 0.27 -10.09 -9.52
CA ASN A 192 -1.17 -10.33 -9.62
C ASN A 192 -1.70 -10.11 -11.04
N ASP A 193 -1.25 -9.03 -11.70
CA ASP A 193 -1.70 -8.68 -13.05
C ASP A 193 -1.20 -9.70 -14.09
N ASN A 194 0.02 -10.23 -13.92
CA ASN A 194 0.62 -11.19 -14.85
C ASN A 194 0.25 -12.66 -14.60
N HIS A 195 0.06 -13.05 -13.33
CA HIS A 195 -0.08 -14.45 -12.92
C HIS A 195 -1.37 -14.75 -12.12
N GLY A 196 -2.18 -13.72 -11.85
CA GLY A 196 -3.43 -13.82 -11.09
C GLY A 196 -3.25 -13.75 -9.58
N HIS A 197 -4.33 -13.38 -8.89
CA HIS A 197 -4.36 -13.20 -7.43
C HIS A 197 -3.98 -14.46 -6.64
N TYR A 198 -4.30 -15.66 -7.16
CA TYR A 198 -3.92 -16.92 -6.51
C TYR A 198 -2.39 -17.03 -6.34
N VAL A 199 -1.62 -16.65 -7.36
CA VAL A 199 -0.15 -16.68 -7.30
C VAL A 199 0.37 -15.61 -6.33
N GLY A 200 -0.22 -14.42 -6.32
CA GLY A 200 0.11 -13.39 -5.33
C GLY A 200 -0.16 -13.83 -3.90
N ASP A 201 -1.27 -14.52 -3.64
CA ASP A 201 -1.59 -15.08 -2.33
C ASP A 201 -0.55 -16.12 -1.89
N ARG A 202 -0.11 -16.98 -2.82
CA ARG A 202 0.98 -17.93 -2.58
C ARG A 202 2.32 -17.25 -2.30
N VAL A 203 2.60 -16.11 -2.94
CA VAL A 203 3.78 -15.28 -2.65
C VAL A 203 3.72 -14.76 -1.22
N LEU A 204 2.59 -14.20 -0.81
CA LEU A 204 2.38 -13.68 0.55
C LEU A 204 2.58 -14.78 1.62
N VAL A 205 2.05 -15.98 1.37
CA VAL A 205 2.25 -17.14 2.27
C VAL A 205 3.73 -17.53 2.32
N GLY A 206 4.41 -17.65 1.18
CA GLY A 206 5.82 -18.02 1.12
C GLY A 206 6.75 -16.99 1.77
N VAL A 207 6.45 -15.70 1.64
CA VAL A 207 7.15 -14.61 2.35
C VAL A 207 6.95 -14.73 3.86
N ALA A 208 5.71 -14.92 4.32
CA ALA A 208 5.40 -15.07 5.73
C ALA A 208 6.15 -16.26 6.37
N GLU A 209 6.25 -17.37 5.66
CA GLU A 209 7.01 -18.55 6.11
C GLU A 209 8.51 -18.25 6.24
N ARG A 210 9.11 -17.55 5.27
CA ARG A 210 10.52 -17.14 5.33
C ARG A 210 10.80 -16.21 6.51
N PHE A 211 9.96 -15.20 6.71
CA PHE A 211 10.10 -14.32 7.87
C PHE A 211 9.98 -15.10 9.18
N ARG A 212 9.03 -16.04 9.27
CA ARG A 212 8.88 -16.90 10.44
C ARG A 212 10.13 -17.74 10.71
N GLN A 213 10.79 -18.26 9.67
CA GLN A 213 12.05 -19.00 9.80
C GLN A 213 13.23 -18.11 10.22
N CYS A 214 13.24 -16.85 9.81
CA CYS A 214 14.25 -15.87 10.23
C CYS A 214 14.11 -15.44 11.70
N LEU A 215 12.94 -15.65 12.30
CA LEU A 215 12.66 -15.29 13.68
C LEU A 215 13.00 -16.45 14.61
N THR A 216 14.12 -16.35 15.31
CA THR A 216 14.49 -17.27 16.38
C THR A 216 13.88 -16.79 17.71
N GLY A 217 12.85 -17.48 18.23
CA GLY A 217 12.28 -17.21 19.56
C GLY A 217 11.06 -16.28 19.58
N ALA A 218 11.05 -15.30 20.50
CA ALA A 218 9.87 -14.50 20.88
C ALA A 218 9.55 -13.30 19.96
N GLY A 219 9.99 -13.33 18.70
CA GLY A 219 9.71 -12.27 17.73
C GLY A 219 8.23 -12.26 17.31
N LEU A 220 7.68 -11.07 17.08
CA LEU A 220 6.34 -10.92 16.52
C LEU A 220 6.43 -10.81 14.99
N LEU A 221 5.50 -11.46 14.31
CA LEU A 221 5.28 -11.32 12.87
C LEU A 221 3.80 -11.05 12.62
N ALA A 222 3.52 -9.91 11.99
CA ALA A 222 2.18 -9.49 11.62
C ALA A 222 2.10 -9.17 10.13
N ARG A 223 0.93 -9.38 9.55
CA ARG A 223 0.55 -8.81 8.25
C ARG A 223 -0.51 -7.75 8.51
N VAL A 224 -0.18 -6.49 8.21
CA VAL A 224 -1.01 -5.35 8.59
C VAL A 224 -2.05 -5.00 7.52
N GLY A 225 -1.79 -5.38 6.26
CA GLY A 225 -2.71 -5.26 5.12
C GLY A 225 -1.97 -5.53 3.81
N GLY A 226 -2.69 -5.87 2.73
CA GLY A 226 -2.09 -5.98 1.39
C GLY A 226 -0.78 -6.80 1.33
N ASP A 227 0.28 -6.15 0.89
CA ASP A 227 1.68 -6.58 0.80
C ASP A 227 2.56 -6.16 2.01
N GLU A 228 1.95 -5.65 3.07
CA GLU A 228 2.66 -5.07 4.21
C GLU A 228 2.78 -6.05 5.39
N PHE A 229 4.02 -6.24 5.86
CA PHE A 229 4.37 -7.03 7.03
C PHE A 229 5.07 -6.18 8.08
N VAL A 230 4.88 -6.53 9.35
CA VAL A 230 5.60 -5.92 10.47
C VAL A 230 6.26 -7.01 11.30
N VAL A 231 7.54 -6.82 11.56
CA VAL A 231 8.34 -7.68 12.43
C VAL A 231 8.80 -6.89 13.64
N VAL A 232 8.64 -7.46 14.83
CA VAL A 232 9.06 -6.83 16.09
C VAL A 232 9.93 -7.79 16.88
N VAL A 233 11.10 -7.34 17.31
CA VAL A 233 12.02 -8.12 18.14
C VAL A 233 12.53 -7.27 19.29
N ARG A 234 12.56 -7.85 20.49
CA ARG A 234 13.34 -7.33 21.62
C ARG A 234 14.75 -7.90 21.56
N GLN A 235 15.75 -7.06 21.71
CA GLN A 235 17.15 -7.47 21.74
C GLN A 235 17.98 -6.61 22.70
N PRO A 236 19.14 -7.09 23.18
CA PRO A 236 20.07 -6.28 23.96
C PRO A 236 20.59 -5.08 23.15
N PHE A 237 20.84 -3.95 23.82
CA PHE A 237 21.39 -2.73 23.19
C PHE A 237 22.78 -2.90 22.56
N ALA A 238 23.52 -3.97 22.90
CA ALA A 238 24.88 -4.24 22.43
C ALA A 238 24.93 -4.95 21.06
N GLU A 239 23.81 -5.50 20.58
CA GLU A 239 23.73 -6.06 19.23
C GLU A 239 23.69 -4.94 18.17
N GLN A 240 23.97 -5.25 16.89
CA GLN A 240 24.10 -4.29 15.77
C GLN A 240 22.80 -3.53 15.39
N GLY A 241 22.11 -2.94 16.38
CA GLY A 241 20.90 -2.16 16.22
C GLY A 241 19.78 -2.89 15.49
N GLY A 242 18.77 -2.14 15.05
CA GLY A 242 17.69 -2.70 14.24
C GLY A 242 18.11 -3.16 12.84
N MET A 243 19.31 -2.77 12.39
CA MET A 243 19.80 -3.09 11.05
C MET A 243 20.10 -4.58 10.88
N GLY A 244 20.68 -5.24 11.89
CA GLY A 244 20.98 -6.68 11.78
C GLY A 244 19.74 -7.55 11.51
N LEU A 245 18.61 -7.24 12.15
CA LEU A 245 17.34 -7.91 11.87
C LEU A 245 16.84 -7.63 10.45
N ALA A 246 16.85 -6.35 10.04
CA ALA A 246 16.39 -5.96 8.72
C ALA A 246 17.24 -6.59 7.60
N THR A 247 18.56 -6.68 7.77
CA THR A 247 19.45 -7.37 6.82
C THR A 247 19.10 -8.84 6.69
N ARG A 248 18.87 -9.57 7.80
CA ARG A 248 18.46 -10.98 7.73
C ARG A 248 17.12 -11.17 7.00
N LEU A 249 16.16 -10.30 7.27
CA LEU A 249 14.84 -10.32 6.61
C LEU A 249 14.97 -9.97 5.12
N PHE A 250 15.85 -9.04 4.77
CA PHE A 250 16.11 -8.67 3.37
C PHE A 250 16.83 -9.78 2.60
N GLU A 251 17.84 -10.40 3.21
CA GLU A 251 18.61 -11.50 2.62
C GLU A 251 17.75 -12.74 2.39
N CYS A 252 16.81 -13.05 3.29
CA CYS A 252 15.93 -14.21 3.11
C CYS A 252 14.98 -14.09 1.92
N LEU A 253 14.74 -12.88 1.41
CA LEU A 253 13.95 -12.62 0.22
C LEU A 253 14.74 -12.76 -1.09
N GLN A 254 16.08 -12.75 -1.05
CA GLN A 254 16.92 -12.79 -2.27
C GLN A 254 16.75 -14.07 -3.08
N ALA A 255 16.50 -15.20 -2.42
CA ALA A 255 16.22 -16.46 -3.11
C ALA A 255 14.83 -16.41 -3.78
N PRO A 256 14.64 -16.81 -5.04
CA PRO A 256 13.31 -16.85 -5.66
C PRO A 256 12.35 -17.79 -4.91
N LEU A 257 11.07 -17.43 -4.81
CA LEU A 257 10.01 -18.32 -4.34
C LEU A 257 9.64 -19.30 -5.44
N ARG A 258 9.54 -20.60 -5.10
CA ARG A 258 9.06 -21.64 -6.01
C ARG A 258 7.57 -21.86 -5.80
N ILE A 259 6.75 -21.42 -6.75
CA ILE A 259 5.28 -21.51 -6.70
C ILE A 259 4.82 -22.13 -8.02
N ASP A 260 4.16 -23.28 -7.95
CA ASP A 260 3.64 -24.03 -9.11
C ASP A 260 4.66 -24.23 -10.24
N GLY A 261 5.92 -24.49 -9.87
CA GLY A 261 7.04 -24.69 -10.80
C GLY A 261 7.68 -23.40 -11.32
N MET A 262 7.11 -22.23 -11.06
CA MET A 262 7.69 -20.92 -11.39
C MET A 262 8.68 -20.48 -10.31
N ALA A 263 9.74 -19.77 -10.71
CA ALA A 263 10.68 -19.10 -9.82
C ALA A 263 10.41 -17.60 -9.83
N LEU A 264 9.77 -17.09 -8.77
CA LEU A 264 9.38 -15.68 -8.66
C LEU A 264 10.35 -14.94 -7.74
N ALA A 265 11.01 -13.91 -8.27
CA ALA A 265 11.83 -13.01 -7.47
C ALA A 265 10.92 -12.04 -6.71
N VAL A 266 11.12 -11.94 -5.40
CA VAL A 266 10.39 -10.99 -4.55
C VAL A 266 11.35 -9.89 -4.12
N ARG A 267 10.92 -8.65 -4.29
CA ARG A 267 11.63 -7.46 -3.84
C ARG A 267 10.86 -6.84 -2.69
N ALA A 268 11.55 -6.19 -1.77
CA ALA A 268 10.88 -5.54 -0.65
C ALA A 268 11.62 -4.28 -0.19
N SER A 269 10.84 -3.30 0.23
CA SER A 269 11.33 -2.07 0.86
C SER A 269 11.10 -2.19 2.36
N LEU A 270 12.17 -2.02 3.15
CA LEU A 270 12.17 -2.23 4.60
C LEU A 270 12.48 -0.92 5.32
N GLY A 271 11.66 -0.57 6.30
CA GLY A 271 11.85 0.56 7.19
C GLY A 271 12.10 0.10 8.62
N VAL A 272 13.16 0.60 9.24
CA VAL A 272 13.57 0.19 10.58
C VAL A 272 13.37 1.33 11.57
N SER A 273 12.61 1.08 12.63
CA SER A 273 12.50 1.97 13.78
C SER A 273 12.96 1.26 15.06
N THR A 274 13.54 2.02 15.99
CA THR A 274 14.07 1.48 17.24
C THR A 274 13.71 2.35 18.43
N CYS A 275 13.26 1.73 19.53
CA CYS A 275 13.16 2.43 20.81
C CYS A 275 14.53 2.53 21.48
N ALA A 276 15.33 3.53 21.11
CA ALA A 276 16.62 3.79 21.78
C ALA A 276 16.44 4.43 23.18
N ASN A 277 15.38 5.24 23.36
CA ASN A 277 15.14 6.01 24.59
C ASN A 277 14.44 5.21 25.70
N CYS A 278 14.13 3.92 25.47
CA CYS A 278 13.64 3.02 26.50
C CYS A 278 14.60 2.99 27.72
N ARG A 279 15.90 3.21 27.50
CA ARG A 279 16.93 3.35 28.55
C ARG A 279 16.82 4.62 29.41
N GLN A 280 16.16 5.66 28.89
CA GLN A 280 15.98 6.96 29.54
C GLN A 280 14.56 7.16 30.11
N GLY A 281 13.74 6.09 30.13
CA GLY A 281 12.37 6.14 30.66
C GLY A 281 11.34 6.81 29.75
N GLN A 282 11.72 7.23 28.53
CA GLN A 282 10.78 7.72 27.53
C GLN A 282 10.25 6.55 26.71
N VAL A 283 8.95 6.30 26.83
CA VAL A 283 8.25 5.22 26.13
C VAL A 283 7.46 5.81 24.97
N PRO A 284 7.83 5.52 23.70
CA PRO A 284 7.02 5.94 22.57
C PRO A 284 5.69 5.16 22.55
N ALA A 285 4.62 5.81 22.09
CA ALA A 285 3.37 5.11 21.82
C ALA A 285 3.60 4.02 20.75
N PRO A 286 2.91 2.87 20.81
CA PRO A 286 3.03 1.81 19.80
C PRO A 286 2.87 2.32 18.37
N ASP A 287 1.86 3.17 18.15
CA ASP A 287 1.58 3.79 16.85
C ASP A 287 2.76 4.61 16.35
N GLN A 288 3.49 5.28 17.24
CA GLN A 288 4.62 6.11 16.85
C GLN A 288 5.76 5.27 16.27
N LEU A 289 6.05 4.10 16.85
CA LEU A 289 7.08 3.18 16.32
C LEU A 289 6.71 2.62 14.95
N ILE A 290 5.43 2.28 14.76
CA ILE A 290 4.91 1.80 13.47
C ILE A 290 5.03 2.91 12.42
N ILE A 291 4.56 4.13 12.75
CA ILE A 291 4.64 5.31 11.87
C ILE A 291 6.10 5.63 11.50
N ASP A 292 7.02 5.55 12.45
CA ASP A 292 8.44 5.84 12.19
C ASP A 292 9.09 4.81 11.27
N ALA A 293 8.75 3.53 11.44
CA ALA A 293 9.23 2.49 10.53
C ALA A 293 8.58 2.61 9.14
N ASP A 294 7.29 2.94 9.06
CA ASP A 294 6.58 3.21 7.81
C ASP A 294 7.23 4.38 7.04
N PHE A 295 7.56 5.48 7.72
CA PHE A 295 8.31 6.59 7.12
C PHE A 295 9.66 6.18 6.56
N ALA A 296 10.41 5.33 7.28
CA ALA A 296 11.65 4.80 6.77
C ALA A 296 11.43 3.91 5.54
N MET A 297 10.41 3.04 5.56
CA MET A 297 10.05 2.16 4.45
C MET A 297 9.64 2.97 3.21
N TYR A 298 8.86 4.02 3.39
CA TYR A 298 8.49 4.95 2.31
C TYR A 298 9.73 5.59 1.67
N GLN A 299 10.70 6.02 2.48
CA GLN A 299 11.97 6.55 1.95
C GLN A 299 12.78 5.48 1.19
N ALA A 300 12.75 4.23 1.64
CA ALA A 300 13.35 3.11 0.92
C ALA A 300 12.68 2.90 -0.46
N LYS A 301 11.34 2.92 -0.53
CA LYS A 301 10.58 2.88 -1.79
C LYS A 301 10.97 4.03 -2.71
N LYS A 302 10.96 5.25 -2.19
CA LYS A 302 11.22 6.46 -2.97
C LYS A 302 12.62 6.50 -3.57
N ALA A 303 13.60 5.91 -2.89
CA ALA A 303 14.97 5.82 -3.38
C ALA A 303 15.18 4.72 -4.45
N GLY A 304 14.11 4.04 -4.91
CA GLY A 304 14.16 3.04 -5.98
C GLY A 304 13.73 1.63 -5.56
N GLY A 305 13.16 1.48 -4.36
CA GLY A 305 12.72 0.21 -3.80
C GLY A 305 13.86 -0.75 -3.46
N ASN A 306 13.48 -1.96 -3.04
CA ASN A 306 14.34 -3.10 -2.78
C ASN A 306 15.56 -2.78 -1.91
N ARG A 307 15.32 -2.14 -0.77
CA ARG A 307 16.38 -1.70 0.15
C ARG A 307 15.87 -1.53 1.56
N ILE A 308 16.82 -1.32 2.46
CA ILE A 308 16.56 -1.03 3.87
C ILE A 308 16.83 0.46 4.12
N ALA A 309 15.97 1.11 4.88
CA ALA A 309 16.20 2.44 5.43
C ALA A 309 15.94 2.45 6.94
N CYS A 310 16.76 3.19 7.68
CA CYS A 310 16.55 3.42 9.09
C CYS A 310 15.86 4.76 9.32
N PHE A 311 14.91 4.77 10.24
CA PHE A 311 14.22 5.98 10.64
C PHE A 311 15.20 7.00 11.21
N ASN A 312 15.05 8.23 10.73
CA ASN A 312 15.66 9.43 11.30
C ASN A 312 14.54 10.47 11.48
N PRO A 313 14.45 11.19 12.62
CA PRO A 313 13.46 12.25 12.82
C PRO A 313 13.33 13.26 11.67
N ALA A 314 14.41 13.53 10.93
CA ALA A 314 14.39 14.38 9.73
C ALA A 314 13.46 13.84 8.62
N MET A 315 13.29 12.52 8.51
CA MET A 315 12.40 11.88 7.51
C MET A 315 10.95 12.29 7.72
N ARG A 316 10.48 12.33 8.98
CA ARG A 316 9.11 12.76 9.31
C ARG A 316 8.84 14.19 8.82
N ILE A 317 9.78 15.09 9.07
CA ILE A 317 9.69 16.49 8.65
C ILE A 317 9.64 16.58 7.12
N THR A 318 10.48 15.82 6.42
CA THR A 318 10.51 15.80 4.95
C THR A 318 9.20 15.34 4.35
N GLN A 319 8.62 14.25 4.85
CA GLN A 319 7.36 13.72 4.34
C GLN A 319 6.17 14.64 4.64
N GLN A 320 6.10 15.21 5.84
CA GLN A 320 5.09 16.22 6.17
C GLN A 320 5.18 17.44 5.24
N ARG A 321 6.39 17.94 4.98
CA ARG A 321 6.60 19.05 4.03
C ARG A 321 6.17 18.69 2.62
N GLU A 322 6.42 17.46 2.19
CA GLU A 322 6.02 16.97 0.88
C GLU A 322 4.50 16.87 0.76
N GLN A 323 3.82 16.30 1.75
CA GLN A 323 2.36 16.21 1.76
C GLN A 323 1.71 17.60 1.78
N GLN A 324 2.23 18.52 2.59
CA GLN A 324 1.79 19.91 2.57
C GLN A 324 2.00 20.58 1.20
N ARG A 325 3.15 20.32 0.56
CA ARG A 325 3.44 20.82 -0.79
C ARG A 325 2.47 20.25 -1.82
N LEU A 326 2.13 18.97 -1.74
CA LEU A 326 1.17 18.34 -2.64
C LEU A 326 -0.21 19.00 -2.54
N GLU A 327 -0.68 19.25 -1.31
CA GLU A 327 -1.97 19.90 -1.10
C GLU A 327 -1.97 21.34 -1.65
N ARG A 328 -0.89 22.09 -1.41
CA ARG A 328 -0.73 23.44 -1.98
C ARG A 328 -0.62 23.42 -3.51
N LEU A 329 0.01 22.40 -4.09
CA LEU A 329 0.07 22.24 -5.55
C LEU A 329 -1.31 21.98 -6.15
N ARG A 330 -2.16 21.16 -5.51
CA ARG A 330 -3.56 20.98 -5.93
C ARG A 330 -4.31 22.30 -5.92
N GLN A 331 -4.19 23.07 -4.84
CA GLN A 331 -4.79 24.41 -4.75
C GLN A 331 -4.24 25.36 -5.82
N ALA A 332 -2.93 25.30 -6.10
CA ALA A 332 -2.29 26.15 -7.11
C ALA A 332 -2.77 25.85 -8.53
N ILE A 333 -3.14 24.60 -8.85
CA ILE A 333 -3.73 24.23 -10.15
C ILE A 333 -5.14 24.83 -10.30
N GLU A 334 -5.89 24.90 -9.21
CA GLU A 334 -7.26 25.45 -9.20
C GLU A 334 -7.29 26.99 -9.09
N THR A 335 -6.16 27.63 -8.76
CA THR A 335 -6.05 29.08 -8.50
C THR A 335 -5.00 29.76 -9.39
N GLU A 336 -4.85 31.09 -9.32
CA GLU A 336 -3.89 31.86 -10.14
C GLU A 336 -2.44 31.87 -9.57
N GLN A 337 -1.99 30.78 -8.96
CA GLN A 337 -0.65 30.69 -8.34
C GLN A 337 0.43 30.07 -9.24
N LEU A 338 0.01 29.49 -10.36
CA LEU A 338 0.88 29.03 -11.43
C LEU A 338 1.10 30.16 -12.45
N GLN A 339 2.28 30.22 -13.02
CA GLN A 339 2.62 31.18 -14.07
C GLN A 339 3.51 30.52 -15.12
N LEU A 340 3.43 31.02 -16.35
CA LEU A 340 4.34 30.62 -17.43
C LEU A 340 5.42 31.68 -17.60
N HIS A 341 6.66 31.22 -17.67
CA HIS A 341 7.76 31.99 -18.22
C HIS A 341 8.01 31.49 -19.64
N TYR A 342 8.47 32.37 -20.51
CA TYR A 342 8.68 32.09 -21.92
C TYR A 342 10.16 32.28 -22.25
N GLN A 343 10.77 31.27 -22.88
CA GLN A 343 12.12 31.35 -23.39
C GLN A 343 12.07 31.42 -24.92
N PRO A 344 12.56 32.51 -25.55
CA PRO A 344 12.58 32.58 -27.01
C PRO A 344 13.62 31.65 -27.63
N GLN A 345 13.25 31.05 -28.76
CA GLN A 345 14.11 30.30 -29.66
C GLN A 345 14.56 31.19 -30.81
N PHE A 346 15.80 31.03 -31.26
CA PHE A 346 16.41 31.90 -32.28
C PHE A 346 16.94 31.12 -33.47
N GLU A 347 16.97 31.77 -34.63
CA GLU A 347 17.74 31.30 -35.76
C GLU A 347 19.24 31.54 -35.51
N LEU A 348 20.09 30.52 -35.65
CA LEU A 348 21.53 30.69 -35.38
C LEU A 348 22.23 31.51 -36.48
N ALA A 349 21.67 31.48 -37.71
CA ALA A 349 22.14 32.30 -38.81
C ALA A 349 21.94 33.80 -38.54
N ASP A 350 20.77 34.16 -38.00
CA ASP A 350 20.41 35.51 -37.56
C ASP A 350 19.90 35.51 -36.10
N PRO A 351 20.79 35.75 -35.11
CA PRO A 351 20.47 35.73 -33.68
C PRO A 351 19.43 36.79 -33.24
N GLN A 352 19.01 37.67 -34.14
CA GLN A 352 17.95 38.64 -33.86
C GLN A 352 16.56 38.08 -34.10
N ARG A 353 16.43 37.09 -34.99
CA ARG A 353 15.15 36.52 -35.41
C ARG A 353 14.69 35.44 -34.43
N ILE A 354 13.56 35.70 -33.78
CA ILE A 354 12.86 34.73 -32.95
C ILE A 354 12.08 33.80 -33.87
N THR A 355 12.17 32.50 -33.61
CA THR A 355 11.52 31.43 -34.40
C THR A 355 10.47 30.64 -33.62
N GLY A 356 10.48 30.76 -32.29
CA GLY A 356 9.55 30.06 -31.40
C GLY A 356 9.65 30.59 -29.97
N LEU A 357 8.73 30.15 -29.12
CA LEU A 357 8.74 30.39 -27.67
C LEU A 357 8.58 29.05 -26.95
N GLU A 358 9.40 28.77 -25.96
CA GLU A 358 9.16 27.64 -25.05
C GLU A 358 8.44 28.12 -23.79
N ALA A 359 7.29 27.51 -23.48
CA ALA A 359 6.51 27.77 -22.29
C ALA A 359 7.01 26.92 -21.11
N LEU A 360 7.58 27.59 -20.12
CA LEU A 360 8.20 26.98 -18.96
C LEU A 360 7.39 27.28 -17.70
N LEU A 361 6.77 26.23 -17.14
CA LEU A 361 5.94 26.34 -15.94
C LEU A 361 6.76 26.79 -14.72
N ARG A 362 6.19 27.71 -13.95
CA ARG A 362 6.72 28.17 -12.67
C ARG A 362 5.60 28.15 -11.64
N TRP A 363 5.96 27.76 -10.43
CA TRP A 363 5.05 27.80 -9.30
C TRP A 363 5.59 28.74 -8.22
N ASN A 364 4.77 29.70 -7.81
CA ASN A 364 5.04 30.54 -6.65
C ASN A 364 4.07 30.19 -5.54
N ASP A 365 4.57 29.58 -4.47
CA ASP A 365 3.79 29.05 -3.34
C ASP A 365 3.54 30.15 -2.28
N GLY A 366 3.11 31.33 -2.76
CA GLY A 366 2.79 32.50 -1.94
C GLY A 366 3.92 32.88 -0.97
N ALA A 367 3.65 32.77 0.33
CA ALA A 367 4.60 33.11 1.38
C ALA A 367 5.82 32.16 1.46
N ASN A 368 5.74 30.97 0.88
CA ASN A 368 6.86 30.02 0.83
C ASN A 368 7.84 30.31 -0.31
N GLY A 369 7.48 31.22 -1.23
CA GLY A 369 8.30 31.64 -2.36
C GLY A 369 8.27 30.66 -3.55
N PRO A 370 9.19 30.83 -4.51
CA PRO A 370 9.21 30.03 -5.73
C PRO A 370 9.60 28.58 -5.47
N VAL A 371 8.89 27.64 -6.11
CA VAL A 371 9.17 26.21 -6.06
C VAL A 371 9.72 25.75 -7.41
N SER A 372 10.87 25.06 -7.38
CA SER A 372 11.52 24.56 -8.61
C SER A 372 10.65 23.54 -9.35
N PRO A 373 10.55 23.59 -10.69
CA PRO A 373 9.94 22.56 -11.53
C PRO A 373 10.47 21.14 -11.24
N GLU A 374 11.77 21.01 -10.98
CA GLU A 374 12.41 19.73 -10.61
C GLU A 374 11.85 19.13 -9.31
N VAL A 375 11.18 19.94 -8.47
CA VAL A 375 10.57 19.49 -7.22
C VAL A 375 9.09 19.18 -7.39
N PHE A 376 8.33 20.06 -8.06
CA PHE A 376 6.87 19.92 -8.12
C PHE A 376 6.36 19.10 -9.31
N ILE A 377 7.11 19.02 -10.43
CA ILE A 377 6.70 18.19 -11.57
C ILE A 377 6.75 16.69 -11.20
N PRO A 378 7.83 16.15 -10.60
CA PRO A 378 7.83 14.76 -10.15
C PRO A 378 6.75 14.49 -9.08
N LEU A 379 6.49 15.47 -8.22
CA LEU A 379 5.42 15.38 -7.22
C LEU A 379 4.04 15.29 -7.88
N ALA A 380 3.78 16.09 -8.93
CA ALA A 380 2.55 16.05 -9.71
C ALA A 380 2.39 14.71 -10.45
N GLU A 381 3.46 14.20 -11.05
CA GLU A 381 3.47 12.90 -11.74
C GLU A 381 3.13 11.74 -10.80
N GLN A 382 3.82 11.64 -9.67
CA GLN A 382 3.63 10.57 -8.69
C GLN A 382 2.21 10.56 -8.08
N ASN A 383 1.53 11.72 -8.09
CA ASN A 383 0.21 11.89 -7.49
C ASN A 383 -0.91 12.10 -8.53
N GLY A 384 -0.65 11.84 -9.81
CA GLY A 384 -1.66 11.87 -10.87
C GLY A 384 -2.20 13.26 -11.23
N LEU A 385 -1.48 14.33 -10.88
CA LEU A 385 -1.90 15.72 -11.13
C LEU A 385 -1.51 16.24 -12.52
N MET A 386 -0.69 15.49 -13.29
CA MET A 386 -0.20 15.97 -14.58
C MET A 386 -1.29 16.22 -15.61
N SER A 387 -2.38 15.46 -15.61
CA SER A 387 -3.45 15.69 -16.59
C SER A 387 -4.08 17.08 -16.40
N ALA A 388 -4.36 17.47 -15.15
CA ALA A 388 -4.87 18.79 -14.82
C ALA A 388 -3.83 19.89 -15.10
N LEU A 389 -2.57 19.65 -14.72
CA LEU A 389 -1.48 20.59 -14.92
C LEU A 389 -1.22 20.88 -16.40
N ASN A 390 -1.22 19.84 -17.24
CA ASN A 390 -0.99 19.96 -18.68
C ASN A 390 -2.13 20.76 -19.35
N VAL A 391 -3.38 20.52 -18.97
CA VAL A 391 -4.52 21.31 -19.45
C VAL A 391 -4.35 22.78 -19.08
N TRP A 392 -3.96 23.08 -17.84
CA TRP A 392 -3.70 24.44 -17.38
C TRP A 392 -2.58 25.11 -18.21
N VAL A 393 -1.44 24.42 -18.40
CA VAL A 393 -0.29 24.94 -19.14
C VAL A 393 -0.64 25.23 -20.59
N VAL A 394 -1.24 24.27 -21.30
CA VAL A 394 -1.59 24.45 -22.71
C VAL A 394 -2.60 25.58 -22.86
N THR A 395 -3.62 25.63 -22.01
CA THR A 395 -4.65 26.69 -22.07
C THR A 395 -4.02 28.07 -21.90
N ARG A 396 -3.13 28.22 -20.91
CA ARG A 396 -2.46 29.49 -20.66
C ARG A 396 -1.49 29.86 -21.79
N ALA A 397 -0.67 28.92 -22.25
CA ALA A 397 0.28 29.12 -23.35
C ALA A 397 -0.43 29.53 -24.66
N CYS A 398 -1.56 28.89 -24.97
CA CYS A 398 -2.33 29.22 -26.17
C CYS A 398 -2.94 30.62 -26.10
N ALA A 399 -3.53 30.98 -24.96
CA ALA A 399 -4.11 32.31 -24.74
C ALA A 399 -3.05 33.41 -24.79
N ASP A 400 -1.91 33.18 -24.15
CA ASP A 400 -0.76 34.10 -24.13
C ASP A 400 -0.17 34.28 -25.54
N ASN A 401 0.02 33.20 -26.31
CA ASN A 401 0.55 33.30 -27.68
C ASN A 401 -0.44 33.99 -28.63
N ARG A 402 -1.75 33.71 -28.50
CA ARG A 402 -2.77 34.43 -29.29
C ARG A 402 -2.71 35.93 -29.02
N ALA A 403 -2.58 36.33 -27.76
CA ALA A 403 -2.49 37.75 -27.41
C ALA A 403 -1.26 38.44 -28.04
N LEU A 404 -0.11 37.75 -28.12
CA LEU A 404 1.08 38.27 -28.81
C LEU A 404 0.86 38.45 -30.31
N ILE A 405 0.17 37.49 -30.95
CA ILE A 405 -0.17 37.53 -32.38
C ILE A 405 -1.16 38.65 -32.68
N GLU A 406 -2.24 38.75 -31.90
CA GLU A 406 -3.27 39.79 -32.06
C GLU A 406 -2.73 41.21 -31.83
N ALA A 407 -1.76 41.35 -30.93
CA ALA A 407 -1.05 42.60 -30.70
C ALA A 407 -0.05 42.96 -31.82
N GLY A 408 0.18 42.05 -32.78
CA GLY A 408 1.16 42.22 -33.85
C GLY A 408 2.61 42.25 -33.39
N LEU A 409 2.89 41.71 -32.18
CA LEU A 409 4.22 41.77 -31.57
C LEU A 409 5.10 40.60 -31.99
N LEU A 410 4.53 39.40 -32.04
CA LEU A 410 5.28 38.18 -32.37
C LEU A 410 4.33 37.11 -32.93
N ASP A 411 4.67 36.56 -34.09
CA ASP A 411 3.91 35.50 -34.76
C ASP A 411 4.78 34.25 -34.96
N VAL A 412 4.96 33.49 -33.87
CA VAL A 412 5.78 32.26 -33.82
C VAL A 412 5.05 31.16 -33.04
N PRO A 413 5.38 29.88 -33.26
CA PRO A 413 4.82 28.80 -32.44
C PRO A 413 5.26 28.91 -30.97
N VAL A 414 4.36 28.50 -30.06
CA VAL A 414 4.68 28.26 -28.65
C VAL A 414 4.78 26.77 -28.38
N ALA A 415 5.92 26.34 -27.87
CA ALA A 415 6.22 24.97 -27.48
C ALA A 415 5.84 24.72 -26.02
N VAL A 416 5.16 23.60 -25.78
CA VAL A 416 4.72 23.16 -24.46
C VAL A 416 5.21 21.76 -24.18
N ASN A 417 5.98 21.62 -23.11
CA ASN A 417 6.43 20.34 -22.58
C ASN A 417 5.26 19.48 -22.08
N MET A 418 5.19 18.24 -22.57
CA MET A 418 4.12 17.31 -22.25
C MET A 418 4.63 16.07 -21.53
N SER A 419 4.00 15.73 -20.41
CA SER A 419 4.38 14.49 -19.71
C SER A 419 4.08 13.27 -20.56
N GLY A 420 5.04 12.32 -20.56
CA GLY A 420 4.90 11.08 -21.31
C GLY A 420 3.65 10.29 -20.93
N TYR A 421 3.27 10.32 -19.66
CA TYR A 421 2.03 9.68 -19.21
C TYR A 421 0.79 10.25 -19.91
N SER A 422 0.68 11.58 -20.02
CA SER A 422 -0.48 12.22 -20.65
C SER A 422 -0.47 12.04 -22.16
N PHE A 423 0.72 12.17 -22.78
CA PHE A 423 0.88 11.98 -24.22
C PHE A 423 0.40 10.59 -24.69
N MET A 424 0.51 9.57 -23.84
CA MET A 424 0.11 8.20 -24.15
C MET A 424 -1.38 7.91 -23.89
N GLN A 425 -2.15 8.86 -23.33
CA GLN A 425 -3.59 8.67 -23.12
C GLN A 425 -4.36 8.77 -24.43
N CYS A 426 -5.33 7.88 -24.64
CA CYS A 426 -6.15 7.85 -25.85
C CYS A 426 -6.98 9.14 -26.08
N ASP A 427 -7.34 9.83 -25.00
CA ASP A 427 -8.16 11.04 -25.01
C ASP A 427 -7.33 12.34 -25.06
N PHE A 428 -6.01 12.26 -25.06
CA PHE A 428 -5.10 13.41 -25.05
C PHE A 428 -5.34 14.37 -26.21
N VAL A 429 -5.32 13.85 -27.45
CA VAL A 429 -5.50 14.66 -28.66
C VAL A 429 -6.87 15.35 -28.65
N SER A 430 -7.92 14.68 -28.18
CA SER A 430 -9.26 15.25 -28.07
C SER A 430 -9.32 16.39 -27.05
N LYS A 431 -8.63 16.27 -25.90
CA LYS A 431 -8.50 17.35 -24.92
C LYS A 431 -7.75 18.55 -25.50
N LEU A 432 -6.66 18.30 -26.23
CA LEU A 432 -5.87 19.35 -26.87
C LEU A 432 -6.68 20.12 -27.92
N ALA A 433 -7.47 19.40 -28.73
CA ALA A 433 -8.36 20.00 -29.71
C ALA A 433 -9.36 20.96 -29.06
N ALA A 434 -9.97 20.56 -27.93
CA ALA A 434 -10.89 21.41 -27.18
C ALA A 434 -10.21 22.68 -26.63
N VAL A 435 -8.96 22.59 -26.18
CA VAL A 435 -8.20 23.76 -25.70
C VAL A 435 -7.86 24.71 -26.85
N LEU A 436 -7.44 24.19 -28.01
CA LEU A 436 -7.19 25.00 -29.20
C LEU A 436 -8.45 25.72 -29.68
N GLU A 437 -9.59 25.02 -29.71
CA GLU A 437 -10.88 25.61 -30.08
C GLU A 437 -11.30 26.73 -29.11
N CYS A 438 -11.21 26.49 -27.80
CA CYS A 438 -11.53 27.49 -26.78
C CYS A 438 -10.58 28.70 -26.80
N SER A 439 -9.29 28.46 -27.04
CA SER A 439 -8.28 29.52 -27.09
C SER A 439 -8.29 30.29 -28.41
N GLY A 440 -8.82 29.73 -29.49
CA GLY A 440 -8.81 30.34 -30.82
C GLY A 440 -7.42 30.51 -31.44
N LEU A 441 -6.39 29.88 -30.87
CA LEU A 441 -5.04 29.87 -31.46
C LEU A 441 -5.03 28.97 -32.69
N ALA A 442 -4.39 29.43 -33.77
CA ALA A 442 -4.16 28.57 -34.94
C ALA A 442 -3.31 27.36 -34.55
N ALA A 443 -3.70 26.15 -34.95
CA ALA A 443 -3.04 24.92 -34.52
C ALA A 443 -1.53 24.89 -34.86
N ASN A 444 -1.13 25.49 -35.99
CA ASN A 444 0.28 25.62 -36.42
C ASN A 444 1.09 26.66 -35.61
N ARG A 445 0.51 27.21 -34.55
CA ARG A 445 1.18 28.05 -33.55
C ARG A 445 1.30 27.38 -32.20
N LEU A 446 0.92 26.11 -32.10
CA LEU A 446 1.18 25.27 -30.94
C LEU A 446 2.16 24.16 -31.35
N GLU A 447 3.17 23.97 -30.51
CA GLU A 447 4.12 22.88 -30.58
C GLU A 447 4.06 22.07 -29.28
N ILE A 448 4.03 20.75 -29.40
CA ILE A 448 4.05 19.82 -28.27
C ILE A 448 5.42 19.14 -28.22
N GLU A 449 6.13 19.32 -27.11
CA GLU A 449 7.41 18.69 -26.85
C GLU A 449 7.22 17.43 -26.00
N VAL A 450 7.82 16.33 -26.42
CA VAL A 450 7.74 15.04 -25.71
C VAL A 450 9.13 14.46 -25.55
N THR A 451 9.46 13.98 -24.36
CA THR A 451 10.77 13.36 -24.11
C THR A 451 10.94 12.05 -24.88
N GLU A 452 12.18 11.76 -25.28
CA GLU A 452 12.53 10.51 -25.98
C GLU A 452 12.04 9.26 -25.23
N THR A 453 12.28 9.21 -23.91
CA THR A 453 11.92 8.07 -23.07
C THR A 453 10.40 7.82 -23.07
N ALA A 454 9.58 8.87 -23.17
CA ALA A 454 8.14 8.74 -23.22
C ALA A 454 7.68 8.10 -24.54
N ALA A 455 8.21 8.57 -25.67
CA ALA A 455 7.86 8.08 -27.00
C ALA A 455 8.27 6.61 -27.22
N LEU A 456 9.34 6.16 -26.57
CA LEU A 456 9.86 4.79 -26.68
C LEU A 456 9.03 3.73 -25.94
N LYS A 457 8.20 4.10 -24.97
CA LYS A 457 7.43 3.15 -24.17
C LYS A 457 6.45 2.32 -25.00
N ASP A 458 5.79 2.97 -25.95
CA ASP A 458 4.92 2.33 -26.95
C ASP A 458 4.93 3.19 -28.22
N ILE A 459 5.79 2.78 -29.16
CA ILE A 459 6.07 3.51 -30.40
C ILE A 459 4.81 3.60 -31.28
N GLU A 460 3.94 2.60 -31.29
CA GLU A 460 2.77 2.61 -32.17
C GLU A 460 1.70 3.58 -31.66
N GLN A 461 1.44 3.60 -30.36
CA GLN A 461 0.56 4.59 -29.76
C GLN A 461 1.13 6.01 -29.89
N ALA A 462 2.44 6.19 -29.68
CA ALA A 462 3.11 7.47 -29.90
C ALA A 462 2.94 7.94 -31.35
N ARG A 463 3.19 7.06 -32.33
CA ARG A 463 3.05 7.35 -33.77
C ARG A 463 1.63 7.79 -34.11
N GLN A 464 0.62 7.11 -33.59
CA GLN A 464 -0.78 7.47 -33.80
C GLN A 464 -1.10 8.86 -33.24
N ASN A 465 -0.58 9.19 -32.06
CA ASN A 465 -0.79 10.50 -31.46
C ASN A 465 -0.09 11.62 -32.25
N VAL A 466 1.16 11.42 -32.68
CA VAL A 466 1.87 12.38 -33.54
C VAL A 466 1.08 12.64 -34.83
N LEU A 467 0.67 11.59 -35.55
CA LEU A 467 -0.08 11.73 -36.80
C LEU A 467 -1.41 12.45 -36.62
N ARG A 468 -2.12 12.20 -35.51
CA ARG A 468 -3.37 12.91 -35.22
C ARG A 468 -3.14 14.39 -34.90
N LEU A 469 -2.08 14.73 -34.17
CA LEU A 469 -1.70 16.12 -33.88
C LEU A 469 -1.31 16.87 -35.16
N GLN A 470 -0.50 16.26 -36.01
CA GLN A 470 -0.12 16.82 -37.31
C GLN A 470 -1.33 16.97 -38.23
N GLY A 471 -2.28 16.03 -38.20
CA GLY A 471 -3.55 16.14 -38.91
C GLY A 471 -4.41 17.34 -38.47
N MET A 472 -4.22 17.83 -37.24
CA MET A 472 -4.83 19.07 -36.74
C MET A 472 -4.00 20.32 -37.10
N GLY A 473 -2.75 20.14 -37.53
CA GLY A 473 -1.79 21.22 -37.79
C GLY A 473 -0.92 21.58 -36.59
N VAL A 474 -0.94 20.81 -35.50
CA VAL A 474 -0.08 21.01 -34.32
C VAL A 474 1.30 20.42 -34.59
N GLN A 475 2.35 21.17 -34.26
CA GLN A 475 3.73 20.71 -34.42
C GLN A 475 4.11 19.78 -33.27
N VAL A 476 4.96 18.79 -33.55
CA VAL A 476 5.46 17.88 -32.52
C VAL A 476 6.97 17.77 -32.60
N SER A 477 7.61 17.92 -31.46
CA SER A 477 9.06 17.83 -31.31
C SER A 477 9.47 16.83 -30.24
N ILE A 478 10.67 16.30 -30.39
CA ILE A 478 11.30 15.39 -29.43
C ILE A 478 12.29 16.17 -28.57
N ASP A 479 12.16 16.01 -27.25
CA ASP A 479 12.98 16.67 -26.24
C ASP A 479 13.95 15.71 -25.53
N ASP A 480 14.99 16.27 -24.91
CA ASP A 480 16.07 15.57 -24.20
C ASP A 480 16.77 14.49 -25.05
N PHE A 481 16.86 14.67 -26.37
CA PHE A 481 17.33 13.63 -27.28
C PHE A 481 18.79 13.26 -27.00
N GLY A 482 19.05 11.96 -26.80
CA GLY A 482 20.39 11.42 -26.56
C GLY A 482 20.71 11.07 -25.12
N THR A 483 19.86 11.47 -24.17
CA THR A 483 20.01 11.13 -22.74
C THR A 483 19.46 9.74 -22.40
N GLY A 484 18.71 9.12 -23.33
CA GLY A 484 18.10 7.79 -23.19
C GLY A 484 18.72 6.70 -24.06
N TYR A 485 18.00 5.58 -24.24
CA TYR A 485 18.39 4.50 -25.15
C TYR A 485 18.09 4.89 -26.60
N SER A 486 18.94 5.70 -27.20
CA SER A 486 18.73 6.18 -28.57
C SER A 486 18.78 5.05 -29.60
N SER A 487 17.68 4.86 -30.33
CA SER A 487 17.64 4.06 -31.54
C SER A 487 17.30 4.97 -32.72
N PRO A 488 18.17 5.08 -33.75
CA PRO A 488 17.83 5.74 -35.02
C PRO A 488 16.51 5.23 -35.64
N SER A 489 16.11 4.01 -35.29
CA SER A 489 14.82 3.41 -35.65
C SER A 489 13.62 4.22 -35.14
N THR A 490 13.75 4.89 -33.99
CA THR A 490 12.69 5.68 -33.36
C THR A 490 12.41 6.96 -34.14
N LEU A 491 13.46 7.70 -34.49
CA LEU A 491 13.33 8.90 -35.33
C LEU A 491 12.81 8.57 -36.72
N ARG A 492 13.09 7.37 -37.23
CA ARG A 492 12.50 6.89 -38.48
C ARG A 492 11.02 6.54 -38.35
N ALA A 493 10.59 6.01 -37.21
CA ALA A 493 9.21 5.53 -37.00
C ALA A 493 8.22 6.65 -36.65
N LEU A 494 8.72 7.76 -36.08
CA LEU A 494 7.92 8.86 -35.58
C LEU A 494 8.17 10.12 -36.42
N PRO A 495 7.14 10.70 -37.07
CA PRO A 495 7.31 11.81 -38.00
C PRO A 495 7.43 13.16 -37.25
N PHE A 496 8.47 13.33 -36.43
CA PHE A 496 8.71 14.59 -35.72
C PHE A 496 9.19 15.71 -36.67
N GLU A 497 8.87 16.96 -36.34
CA GLU A 497 9.28 18.13 -37.12
C GLU A 497 10.57 18.75 -36.59
N LYS A 498 10.78 18.67 -35.27
CA LYS A 498 11.97 19.19 -34.59
C LYS A 498 12.57 18.19 -33.62
N LEU A 499 13.88 18.27 -33.45
CA LEU A 499 14.69 17.55 -32.48
C LEU A 499 15.46 18.55 -31.63
N LYS A 500 15.31 18.44 -30.30
CA LYS A 500 16.01 19.28 -29.34
C LYS A 500 17.20 18.52 -28.77
N ILE A 501 18.40 19.07 -28.91
CA ILE A 501 19.64 18.52 -28.34
C ILE A 501 19.79 19.05 -26.93
N ASP A 502 19.79 18.15 -25.94
CA ASP A 502 19.91 18.47 -24.53
C ASP A 502 21.18 19.28 -24.21
N ARG A 503 21.05 20.23 -23.29
CA ARG A 503 22.14 21.07 -22.76
C ARG A 503 23.37 20.29 -22.31
N VAL A 504 23.23 19.04 -21.87
CA VAL A 504 24.34 18.18 -21.40
C VAL A 504 25.37 17.99 -22.51
N PHE A 505 24.96 17.89 -23.77
CA PHE A 505 25.88 17.76 -24.92
C PHE A 505 26.40 19.11 -25.41
N ILE A 506 25.71 20.21 -25.10
CA ILE A 506 26.08 21.56 -25.54
C ILE A 506 27.07 22.23 -24.58
N SER A 507 26.98 21.93 -23.28
CA SER A 507 27.77 22.55 -22.22
C SER A 507 29.29 22.42 -22.46
N GLU A 508 29.77 21.23 -22.81
CA GLU A 508 31.18 20.89 -23.01
C GLU A 508 31.55 20.63 -24.48
N VAL A 509 30.68 20.97 -25.44
CA VAL A 509 30.84 20.68 -26.87
C VAL A 509 32.14 21.23 -27.48
N GLN A 510 32.80 22.17 -26.83
CA GLN A 510 34.04 22.75 -27.34
C GLN A 510 35.29 21.99 -26.90
N SER A 511 35.25 21.40 -25.72
CA SER A 511 36.39 20.76 -25.07
C SER A 511 36.33 19.23 -25.10
N ASN A 512 35.13 18.67 -25.26
CA ASN A 512 34.91 17.23 -25.23
C ASN A 512 34.71 16.67 -26.66
N PRO A 513 35.67 15.90 -27.20
CA PRO A 513 35.52 15.27 -28.53
C PRO A 513 34.33 14.31 -28.63
N ILE A 514 33.89 13.73 -27.50
CA ILE A 514 32.74 12.83 -27.46
C ILE A 514 31.47 13.63 -27.73
N ASP A 515 31.26 14.75 -27.03
CA ASP A 515 30.09 15.61 -27.22
C ASP A 515 30.05 16.20 -28.63
N GLN A 516 31.20 16.58 -29.19
CA GLN A 516 31.31 17.00 -30.60
C GLN A 516 30.85 15.93 -31.57
N ALA A 517 31.31 14.69 -31.38
CA ALA A 517 30.92 13.57 -32.23
C ALA A 517 29.42 13.27 -32.12
N ILE A 518 28.85 13.36 -30.91
CA ILE A 518 27.42 13.16 -30.66
C ILE A 518 26.59 14.24 -31.35
N VAL A 519 26.90 15.52 -31.12
CA VAL A 519 26.18 16.66 -31.72
C VAL A 519 26.23 16.59 -33.26
N ASN A 520 27.41 16.33 -33.83
CA ASN A 520 27.55 16.17 -35.28
C ASN A 520 26.76 14.98 -35.82
N GLY A 521 26.76 13.86 -35.09
CA GLY A 521 25.95 12.69 -35.44
C GLY A 521 24.46 13.01 -35.45
N TYR A 522 23.95 13.77 -34.48
CA TYR A 522 22.56 14.20 -34.42
C TYR A 522 22.19 15.16 -35.54
N LEU A 523 23.06 16.13 -35.85
CA LEU A 523 22.84 17.06 -36.97
C LEU A 523 22.74 16.31 -38.30
N MET A 524 23.65 15.38 -38.58
CA MET A 524 23.63 14.57 -39.81
C MET A 524 22.38 13.68 -39.90
N LEU A 525 21.96 13.09 -38.78
CA LEU A 525 20.77 12.25 -38.72
C LEU A 525 19.50 13.06 -38.97
N ALA A 526 19.39 14.24 -38.34
CA ALA A 526 18.27 15.13 -38.51
C ALA A 526 18.19 15.68 -39.95
N GLU A 527 19.32 16.07 -40.54
CA GLU A 527 19.40 16.48 -41.95
C GLU A 527 18.90 15.37 -42.88
N SER A 528 19.35 14.13 -42.66
CA SER A 528 18.95 12.97 -43.47
C SER A 528 17.45 12.64 -43.37
N LEU A 529 16.82 13.01 -42.26
CA LEU A 529 15.40 12.81 -41.99
C LEU A 529 14.55 14.07 -42.26
N ASN A 530 15.18 15.18 -42.69
CA ASN A 530 14.55 16.48 -42.88
C ASN A 530 13.85 17.01 -41.60
N ILE A 531 14.49 16.80 -40.45
CA ILE A 531 14.06 17.27 -39.13
C ILE A 531 14.87 18.51 -38.75
N GLN A 532 14.22 19.54 -38.24
CA GLN A 532 14.91 20.74 -37.75
C GLN A 532 15.57 20.49 -36.39
N VAL A 533 16.77 21.00 -36.19
CA VAL A 533 17.49 20.83 -34.91
C VAL A 533 17.49 22.14 -34.12
N VAL A 534 17.13 22.02 -32.84
CA VAL A 534 17.23 23.08 -31.83
C VAL A 534 18.30 22.69 -30.82
N ALA A 535 19.36 23.47 -30.70
CA ALA A 535 20.37 23.26 -29.66
C ALA A 535 19.99 24.01 -28.38
N GLU A 536 19.94 23.31 -27.25
CA GLU A 536 19.56 23.88 -25.96
C GLU A 536 20.76 24.25 -25.08
N GLY A 537 20.55 25.19 -24.16
CA GLY A 537 21.57 25.54 -23.17
C GLY A 537 22.79 26.25 -23.75
N ILE A 538 22.62 27.03 -24.83
CA ILE A 538 23.69 27.89 -25.35
C ILE A 538 23.92 29.05 -24.37
N GLU A 539 25.07 29.05 -23.69
CA GLU A 539 25.45 30.02 -22.67
C GLU A 539 26.59 30.95 -23.12
N THR A 540 27.43 30.51 -24.06
CA THR A 540 28.59 31.27 -24.52
C THR A 540 28.54 31.59 -26.02
N ARG A 541 29.30 32.62 -26.42
CA ARG A 541 29.40 33.00 -27.84
C ARG A 541 30.09 31.91 -28.65
N GLU A 542 31.07 31.27 -28.02
CA GLU A 542 31.89 30.26 -28.63
C GLU A 542 31.07 28.98 -28.92
N GLN A 543 30.15 28.58 -28.03
CA GLN A 543 29.19 27.50 -28.27
C GLN A 543 28.30 27.81 -29.48
N LEU A 544 27.77 29.04 -29.56
CA LEU A 544 26.96 29.49 -30.70
C LEU A 544 27.75 29.40 -32.02
N ASP A 545 28.97 29.93 -32.06
CA ASP A 545 29.79 29.95 -33.27
C ASP A 545 30.15 28.52 -33.71
N TYR A 546 30.40 27.60 -32.76
CA TYR A 546 30.58 26.18 -33.06
C TYR A 546 29.32 25.55 -33.68
N LEU A 547 28.17 25.68 -33.04
CA LEU A 547 26.91 25.08 -33.52
C LEU A 547 26.50 25.63 -34.88
N LYS A 548 26.71 26.93 -35.11
CA LYS A 548 26.50 27.58 -36.40
C LYS A 548 27.42 27.00 -37.48
N ALA A 549 28.70 26.76 -37.16
CA ALA A 549 29.66 26.18 -38.08
C ALA A 549 29.32 24.72 -38.45
N GLN A 550 28.70 23.96 -37.53
CA GLN A 550 28.24 22.59 -37.79
C GLN A 550 26.88 22.52 -38.52
N GLY A 551 26.26 23.66 -38.85
CA GLY A 551 24.99 23.70 -39.60
C GLY A 551 23.73 23.59 -38.74
N CYS A 552 23.83 23.76 -37.42
CA CYS A 552 22.65 23.81 -36.56
C CYS A 552 21.78 25.03 -36.90
N SER A 553 20.47 24.82 -37.04
CA SER A 553 19.54 25.83 -37.57
C SER A 553 19.01 26.75 -36.49
N LEU A 554 18.59 26.16 -35.36
CA LEU A 554 17.90 26.84 -34.27
C LEU A 554 18.63 26.65 -32.95
N GLY A 555 18.45 27.56 -32.01
CA GLY A 555 18.93 27.33 -30.65
C GLY A 555 18.30 28.25 -29.62
N GLN A 556 18.46 27.82 -28.38
CA GLN A 556 18.00 28.52 -27.19
C GLN A 556 19.01 28.41 -26.05
N GLY A 557 19.00 29.40 -25.16
CA GLY A 557 19.89 29.41 -24.01
C GLY A 557 20.12 30.79 -23.43
N PHE A 558 20.85 30.83 -22.31
CA PHE A 558 21.05 32.06 -21.53
C PHE A 558 21.93 33.09 -22.24
N TRP A 559 22.72 32.67 -23.24
CA TRP A 559 23.45 33.60 -24.10
C TRP A 559 22.49 34.57 -24.81
N PHE A 560 21.32 34.08 -25.25
CA PHE A 560 20.32 34.89 -25.92
C PHE A 560 19.39 35.58 -24.92
N CYS A 561 18.71 34.76 -24.10
CA CYS A 561 17.67 35.21 -23.20
C CYS A 561 17.38 34.13 -22.15
N ARG A 562 17.28 34.53 -20.87
CA ARG A 562 16.72 33.69 -19.82
C ARG A 562 15.21 33.61 -19.97
N PRO A 563 14.53 32.57 -19.44
CA PRO A 563 13.08 32.53 -19.39
C PRO A 563 12.51 33.79 -18.73
N LEU A 564 11.53 34.43 -19.37
CA LEU A 564 10.94 35.69 -18.94
C LEU A 564 9.45 35.53 -18.61
N PRO A 565 8.92 36.17 -17.54
CA PRO A 565 7.48 36.34 -17.42
C PRO A 565 6.94 37.20 -18.57
N MET A 566 5.64 37.10 -18.85
CA MET A 566 5.00 37.72 -20.01
C MET A 566 5.26 39.23 -20.11
N ASP A 567 5.18 39.97 -19.01
CA ASP A 567 5.43 41.42 -18.96
C ASP A 567 6.85 41.78 -19.43
N ARG A 568 7.85 40.97 -19.07
CA ARG A 568 9.24 41.14 -19.50
C ARG A 568 9.48 40.66 -20.92
N LEU A 569 8.80 39.61 -21.36
CA LEU A 569 8.85 39.15 -22.74
C LEU A 569 8.36 40.26 -23.69
N LEU A 570 7.25 40.91 -23.36
CA LEU A 570 6.71 42.04 -24.14
C LEU A 570 7.74 43.16 -24.28
N GLN A 571 8.40 43.54 -23.19
CA GLN A 571 9.47 44.55 -23.21
C GLN A 571 10.66 44.12 -24.07
N PHE A 572 11.05 42.85 -24.00
CA PHE A 572 12.16 42.29 -24.77
C PHE A 572 11.89 42.32 -26.28
N VAL A 573 10.68 41.93 -26.71
CA VAL A 573 10.27 41.94 -28.12
C VAL A 573 10.18 43.38 -28.65
N MET A 574 9.50 44.28 -27.92
CA MET A 574 9.37 45.69 -28.33
C MET A 574 10.71 46.44 -28.38
N GLY A 575 11.64 46.13 -27.46
CA GLY A 575 12.98 46.74 -27.43
C GLY A 575 13.81 46.40 -28.66
N ARG A 576 13.61 45.20 -29.24
CA ARG A 576 14.33 44.76 -30.44
C ARG A 576 13.81 45.41 -31.73
N GLU A 577 12.51 45.63 -31.86
CA GLU A 577 11.95 46.38 -33.01
C GLU A 577 12.52 47.80 -33.12
N HIS A 578 12.75 48.46 -31.98
CA HIS A 578 13.32 49.82 -31.93
C HIS A 578 14.82 49.84 -32.27
N ALA A 579 15.57 48.79 -31.93
CA ALA A 579 16.98 48.66 -32.30
C ALA A 579 17.17 48.38 -33.80
N GLY A 580 16.32 47.52 -34.38
CA GLY A 580 16.30 47.24 -35.83
C GLY A 580 15.96 48.47 -36.69
N ARG A 581 15.01 49.32 -36.25
CA ARG A 581 14.66 50.56 -36.96
C ARG A 581 15.73 51.66 -36.89
N ARG A 582 16.66 51.61 -35.93
CA ARG A 582 17.78 52.58 -35.83
C ARG A 582 18.97 52.27 -36.74
N LEU A 583 19.12 51.03 -37.19
CA LEU A 583 20.19 50.61 -38.11
C LEU A 583 19.84 50.81 -39.60
N VAL A 584 18.58 51.16 -39.91
CA VAL A 584 18.05 51.36 -41.28
C VAL A 584 17.79 52.85 -41.58
N ARG A 585 18.40 53.78 -40.81
CA ARG A 585 18.32 55.23 -41.09
C ARG A 585 19.70 55.84 -41.31
#